data_AF-A0A9D0Y807-F1
#
_entry.id   AF-A0A9D0Y807-F1
#
_cell.length_a   1.000
_cell.length_b   1.000
_cell.length_c   1.000
_cell.angle_alpha   90.00
_cell.angle_beta   90.00
_cell.angle_gamma   90.00
#
_symmetry.space_group_name_H-M   'P 1'
#
loop_
_entity.id
_entity.type
_entity.pdbx_description
1 polymer ?
#
loop_
_entity_poly.entity_id
_entity_poly.type
_entity_poly.pdbx_seq_one_letter_code
_entity_poly.pdbx_strand_id
1 'polypeptide(L)'
;MVRSEDIHPRERASFEERLAGRYTAPFEETPWVEAPKLVDARVAIVTTAAIHRSDDRPFAGHVGDYRVIPGDIDYQDLAMTHSSTNFDRSAYQQDVNVCFPLDHLRTMVESREIGSVAD
;
A
#
# COMPACT_ATOMS: atom_id res chain seq x y z
N MET A 1 7.59 -11.09 -8.41
CA MET A 1 8.17 -11.46 -7.10
C MET A 1 8.50 -12.96 -7.15
N VAL A 2 9.71 -13.37 -6.79
CA VAL A 2 10.20 -14.75 -6.91
C VAL A 2 10.37 -15.34 -5.52
N ARG A 3 10.08 -16.63 -5.31
CA ARG A 3 10.29 -17.27 -4.00
C ARG A 3 11.79 -17.39 -3.75
N SER A 4 12.22 -17.26 -2.49
CA SER A 4 13.64 -17.43 -2.11
C SER A 4 14.22 -18.77 -2.58
N GLU A 5 13.37 -19.80 -2.60
CA GLU A 5 13.66 -21.16 -3.05
C GLU A 5 14.08 -21.23 -4.53
N ASP A 6 13.49 -20.36 -5.35
CA ASP A 6 13.66 -20.32 -6.80
C ASP A 6 14.86 -19.45 -7.23
N ILE A 7 15.52 -18.79 -6.28
CA ILE A 7 16.71 -17.97 -6.53
C ILE A 7 17.93 -18.88 -6.68
N HIS A 8 18.71 -18.67 -7.75
CA HIS A 8 19.93 -19.43 -8.00
C HIS A 8 20.87 -19.37 -6.76
N PRO A 9 21.52 -20.47 -6.35
CA PRO A 9 22.25 -20.53 -5.08
C PRO A 9 23.29 -19.43 -4.86
N ARG A 10 23.97 -18.98 -5.93
CA ARG A 10 24.93 -17.85 -5.86
C ARG A 10 24.27 -16.50 -5.56
N GLU A 11 23.09 -16.26 -6.11
CA GLU A 11 22.34 -15.03 -5.85
C GLU A 11 21.70 -15.08 -4.46
N ARG A 12 21.25 -16.25 -4.03
CA ARG A 12 20.69 -16.44 -2.68
C ARG A 12 21.70 -16.14 -1.58
N ALA A 13 22.93 -16.64 -1.70
CA ALA A 13 24.00 -16.34 -0.74
C ALA A 13 24.31 -14.83 -0.68
N SER A 14 24.37 -14.16 -1.84
CA SER A 14 24.55 -12.71 -1.91
C SER A 14 23.38 -11.94 -1.31
N PHE A 15 22.14 -12.41 -1.50
CA PHE A 15 20.94 -11.85 -0.88
C PHE A 15 20.94 -12.01 0.64
N GLU A 16 21.25 -13.21 1.14
CA GLU A 16 21.35 -13.51 2.57
C GLU A 16 22.40 -12.63 3.25
N GLU A 17 23.59 -12.49 2.65
CA GLU A 17 24.64 -11.59 3.14
C GLU A 17 24.19 -10.12 3.16
N ARG A 18 23.45 -9.66 2.14
CA ARG A 18 22.95 -8.27 2.08
C ARG A 18 21.80 -8.01 3.05
N LEU A 19 21.00 -9.01 3.39
CA LEU A 19 19.89 -8.88 4.33
C LEU A 19 20.35 -9.03 5.78
N ALA A 20 21.38 -9.85 6.02
CA ALA A 20 21.95 -10.08 7.34
C ALA A 20 22.39 -8.75 7.99
N GLY A 21 21.67 -8.34 9.02
CA GLY A 21 21.97 -7.14 9.82
C GLY A 21 21.50 -5.81 9.25
N ARG A 22 20.92 -5.76 8.03
CA ARG A 22 20.36 -4.51 7.46
C ARG A 22 18.93 -4.22 7.86
N TYR A 23 18.17 -5.26 8.18
CA TYR A 23 16.76 -5.16 8.55
C TYR A 23 16.56 -5.90 9.87
N THR A 24 16.58 -5.14 10.96
CA THR A 24 16.02 -5.60 12.23
C THR A 24 14.54 -5.26 12.24
N ALA A 25 13.71 -6.11 12.87
CA ALA A 25 12.33 -5.72 13.15
C ALA A 25 12.37 -4.35 13.86
N PRO A 26 11.68 -3.32 13.35
CA PRO A 26 11.78 -1.97 13.91
C PRO A 26 11.13 -1.86 15.30
N PHE A 27 10.49 -2.92 15.76
CA PHE A 27 9.78 -3.01 17.03
C PHE A 27 10.32 -4.23 17.81
N GLU A 28 10.45 -4.08 19.14
CA GLU A 28 10.86 -5.17 20.04
C GLU A 28 9.84 -6.31 20.05
N GLU A 29 8.57 -5.98 19.85
CA GLU A 29 7.47 -6.94 19.74
C GLU A 29 6.80 -6.84 18.38
N THR A 30 6.17 -7.92 17.94
CA THR A 30 5.22 -7.87 16.83
C THR A 30 3.82 -8.11 17.39
N PRO A 31 3.07 -7.03 17.73
CA PRO A 31 1.80 -7.14 18.42
C PRO A 31 0.70 -7.55 17.43
N TRP A 32 0.83 -8.74 16.85
CA TRP A 32 -0.24 -9.33 16.05
C TRP A 32 -1.44 -9.56 16.97
N VAL A 33 -2.51 -8.85 16.69
CA VAL A 33 -3.80 -9.05 17.35
C VAL A 33 -4.67 -9.94 16.48
N GLU A 34 -5.56 -10.70 17.11
CA GLU A 34 -6.61 -11.39 16.38
C GLU A 34 -7.51 -10.34 15.72
N ALA A 35 -7.69 -10.47 14.40
CA ALA A 35 -8.53 -9.55 13.66
C ALA A 35 -10.00 -9.70 14.09
N PRO A 36 -10.76 -8.60 14.21
CA PRO A 36 -12.20 -8.69 14.42
C PRO A 36 -12.86 -9.36 13.20
N LYS A 37 -14.12 -9.76 13.36
CA LYS A 37 -14.94 -10.14 12.20
C LYS A 37 -15.03 -8.95 11.25
N LEU A 38 -15.01 -9.20 9.94
CA LEU A 38 -15.01 -8.14 8.93
C LEU A 38 -16.18 -7.16 9.11
N VAL A 39 -17.36 -7.68 9.42
CA VAL A 39 -18.58 -6.90 9.69
C VAL A 39 -18.45 -5.92 10.87
N ASP A 40 -17.49 -6.16 11.76
CA ASP A 40 -17.18 -5.29 12.91
C ASP A 40 -15.88 -4.48 12.68
N ALA A 41 -15.20 -4.67 11.54
CA ALA A 41 -13.90 -4.08 11.25
C ALA A 41 -14.01 -2.70 10.59
N ARG A 42 -13.08 -1.80 10.94
CA ARG A 42 -12.76 -0.58 10.19
C ARG A 42 -11.52 -0.84 9.33
N VAL A 43 -11.68 -0.74 8.01
CA VAL A 43 -10.64 -1.09 7.03
C VAL A 43 -9.95 0.17 6.50
N ALA A 44 -8.61 0.17 6.44
CA ALA A 44 -7.82 1.23 5.85
C ALA A 44 -6.99 0.72 4.66
N ILE A 45 -6.75 1.58 3.67
CA ILE A 45 -5.82 1.32 2.58
C ILE A 45 -4.50 2.02 2.90
N VAL A 46 -3.41 1.25 2.90
CA VAL A 46 -2.05 1.79 2.97
C VAL A 46 -1.33 1.35 1.71
N THR A 47 -0.83 2.31 0.93
CA THR A 47 -0.18 2.03 -0.36
C THR A 47 1.12 2.79 -0.50
N THR A 48 2.12 2.14 -1.09
CA THR A 48 3.37 2.77 -1.49
C THR A 48 3.32 3.30 -2.93
N ALA A 49 2.15 3.28 -3.57
CA ALA A 49 1.97 3.75 -4.95
C ALA A 49 2.13 5.27 -5.13
N ALA A 50 2.47 6.01 -4.06
CA ALA A 50 2.69 7.45 -4.07
C ALA A 50 1.49 8.22 -4.67
N ILE A 51 0.29 7.80 -4.28
CA ILE A 51 -0.98 8.48 -4.59
C ILE A 51 -1.19 9.58 -3.56
N HIS A 52 -1.60 10.75 -4.01
CA HIS A 52 -1.91 11.91 -3.17
C HIS A 52 -2.98 12.77 -3.83
N ARG A 53 -3.55 13.72 -3.09
CA ARG A 53 -4.42 14.74 -3.67
C ARG A 53 -3.64 15.62 -4.64
N SER A 54 -4.28 16.04 -5.72
CA SER A 54 -3.70 16.89 -6.76
C SER A 54 -3.21 18.23 -6.23
N ASP A 55 -3.82 18.74 -5.15
CA ASP A 55 -3.47 19.98 -4.46
C ASP A 55 -2.49 19.80 -3.29
N ASP A 56 -2.04 18.58 -3.01
CA ASP A 56 -1.03 18.27 -2.00
C ASP A 56 0.37 18.16 -2.62
N ARG A 57 1.40 18.28 -1.77
CA ARG A 57 2.81 18.18 -2.17
C ARG A 57 3.12 16.77 -2.71
N PRO A 58 3.61 16.66 -3.97
CA PRO A 58 4.07 15.41 -4.56
C PRO A 58 5.07 14.62 -3.70
N PHE A 59 5.11 13.31 -3.90
CA PHE A 59 6.19 12.49 -3.35
C PHE A 59 7.47 12.72 -4.15
N ALA A 60 8.56 12.98 -3.44
CA ALA A 60 9.91 12.95 -4.00
C ALA A 60 10.56 11.59 -3.73
N GLY A 61 11.65 11.26 -4.45
CA GLY A 61 12.42 10.06 -4.14
C GLY A 61 12.98 10.07 -2.71
N HIS A 62 12.98 8.91 -2.05
CA HIS A 62 13.59 8.70 -0.74
C HIS A 62 12.99 9.50 0.43
N VAL A 63 11.72 9.90 0.35
CA VAL A 63 10.99 10.47 1.50
C VAL A 63 10.32 9.37 2.32
N GLY A 64 10.36 9.50 3.65
CA GLY A 64 9.70 8.60 4.60
C GLY A 64 8.42 9.18 5.21
N ASP A 65 7.86 10.22 4.60
CA ASP A 65 6.59 10.82 5.01
C ASP A 65 5.40 10.11 4.36
N TYR A 66 4.18 10.51 4.76
CA TYR A 66 2.93 9.97 4.21
C TYR A 66 1.98 11.11 3.82
N ARG A 67 0.91 10.76 3.10
CA ARG A 67 -0.22 11.66 2.79
C ARG A 67 -1.50 10.96 3.22
N VAL A 68 -2.44 11.75 3.74
CA VAL A 68 -3.78 11.27 4.09
C VAL A 68 -4.70 11.62 2.92
N ILE A 69 -5.40 10.60 2.42
CA ILE A 69 -6.41 10.75 1.39
C ILE A 69 -7.78 10.65 2.08
N PRO A 70 -8.61 11.71 2.04
CA PRO A 70 -9.93 11.68 2.66
C PRO A 70 -10.81 10.55 2.10
N GLY A 71 -11.59 9.93 2.98
CA GLY A 71 -12.50 8.84 2.63
C GLY A 71 -13.65 9.23 1.67
N ASP A 72 -13.84 10.52 1.38
CA ASP A 72 -14.85 11.10 0.47
C ASP A 72 -14.23 11.73 -0.80
N ILE A 73 -12.93 11.55 -1.05
CA ILE A 73 -12.22 12.11 -2.20
C ILE A 73 -12.85 11.69 -3.54
N ASP A 74 -12.90 12.61 -4.50
CA ASP A 74 -13.14 12.29 -5.91
C ASP A 74 -11.83 11.82 -6.55
N TYR A 75 -11.86 10.71 -7.27
CA TYR A 75 -10.67 10.17 -7.92
C TYR A 75 -10.07 11.10 -8.98
N GLN A 76 -10.84 12.03 -9.55
CA GLN A 76 -10.31 13.07 -10.43
C GLN A 76 -9.34 14.02 -9.70
N ASP A 77 -9.47 14.12 -8.38
CA ASP A 77 -8.59 14.93 -7.53
C ASP A 77 -7.35 14.17 -7.05
N LEU A 78 -7.10 12.96 -7.57
CA LEU A 78 -5.93 12.16 -7.21
C LEU A 78 -4.83 12.20 -8.29
N ALA A 79 -3.59 12.30 -7.84
CA ALA A 79 -2.40 12.21 -8.66
C ALA A 79 -1.47 11.11 -8.15
N MET A 80 -0.66 10.56 -9.06
CA MET A 80 0.35 9.53 -8.76
C MET A 80 1.74 10.04 -9.13
N THR A 81 2.64 10.12 -8.14
CA THR A 81 4.01 10.63 -8.31
C THR A 81 5.08 9.58 -7.96
N HIS A 82 4.73 8.30 -8.08
CA HIS A 82 5.66 7.19 -7.87
C HIS A 82 6.91 7.35 -8.75
N SER A 83 8.10 7.30 -8.14
CA SER A 83 9.36 7.65 -8.82
C SER A 83 9.98 6.50 -9.62
N SER A 84 9.61 5.25 -9.32
CA SER A 84 10.20 4.09 -10.00
C SER A 84 9.81 4.04 -11.47
N THR A 85 10.80 3.90 -12.36
CA THR A 85 10.58 3.65 -13.79
C THR A 85 9.94 2.29 -14.06
N ASN A 86 10.10 1.35 -13.14
CA ASN A 86 9.56 -0.01 -13.27
C ASN A 86 8.12 -0.14 -12.76
N PHE A 87 7.52 0.96 -12.31
CA PHE A 87 6.12 0.98 -11.91
C PHE A 87 5.25 1.37 -13.11
N ASP A 88 4.42 0.44 -13.58
CA ASP A 88 3.45 0.71 -14.64
C ASP A 88 2.28 1.53 -14.08
N ARG A 89 2.01 2.68 -14.71
CA ARG A 89 0.96 3.62 -14.31
C ARG A 89 -0.28 3.50 -15.21
N SER A 90 -0.21 2.71 -16.27
CA SER A 90 -1.27 2.64 -17.28
C SER A 90 -2.60 2.15 -16.72
N ALA A 91 -2.55 1.17 -15.80
CA ALA A 91 -3.75 0.66 -15.15
C ALA A 91 -4.39 1.69 -14.21
N TYR A 92 -3.57 2.40 -13.42
CA TYR A 92 -4.05 3.51 -12.57
C TYR A 92 -4.70 4.64 -13.39
N GLN A 93 -4.10 4.99 -14.53
CA GLN A 93 -4.62 6.03 -15.42
C GLN A 93 -5.99 5.66 -16.02
N GLN A 94 -6.29 4.36 -16.13
CA GLN A 94 -7.58 3.87 -16.61
C GLN A 94 -8.58 3.74 -15.47
N ASP A 95 -8.14 3.23 -14.32
CA ASP A 95 -8.97 3.03 -13.13
C ASP A 95 -8.11 3.12 -11.85
N VAL A 96 -8.40 4.13 -11.04
CA VAL A 96 -7.73 4.37 -9.75
C VAL A 96 -7.94 3.21 -8.79
N ASN A 97 -9.06 2.48 -8.87
CA ASN A 97 -9.36 1.35 -7.98
C ASN A 97 -8.32 0.23 -8.07
N VAL A 98 -7.57 0.13 -9.18
CA VAL A 98 -6.47 -0.85 -9.32
C VAL A 98 -5.38 -0.64 -8.27
N CYS A 99 -5.12 0.61 -7.85
CA CYS A 99 -4.09 0.94 -6.87
C CYS A 99 -4.66 1.45 -5.53
N PHE A 100 -5.87 1.98 -5.54
CA PHE A 100 -6.55 2.54 -4.37
C PHE A 100 -8.05 2.20 -4.44
N PRO A 101 -8.45 0.97 -4.03
CA PRO A 101 -9.80 0.42 -4.22
C PRO A 101 -10.84 0.99 -3.23
N LEU A 102 -10.88 2.31 -3.05
CA LEU A 102 -11.77 2.95 -2.08
C LEU A 102 -13.26 2.74 -2.43
N ASP A 103 -13.63 2.80 -3.71
CA ASP A 103 -15.02 2.54 -4.13
C ASP A 103 -15.44 1.10 -3.84
N HIS A 104 -14.56 0.12 -4.05
CA HIS A 104 -14.87 -1.26 -3.68
C HIS A 104 -15.07 -1.42 -2.17
N LEU A 105 -14.25 -0.75 -1.34
CA LEU A 105 -14.46 -0.77 0.10
C LEU A 105 -15.77 -0.08 0.51
N ARG A 106 -16.14 1.03 -0.15
CA ARG A 106 -17.45 1.67 0.05
C ARG A 106 -18.59 0.72 -0.32
N THR A 107 -18.51 0.01 -1.45
CA THR A 107 -19.50 -1.03 -1.82
C THR A 107 -19.57 -2.16 -0.79
N MET A 108 -18.45 -2.58 -0.20
CA MET A 108 -18.44 -3.59 0.86
C MET A 108 -19.09 -3.12 2.16
N VAL A 109 -19.05 -1.82 2.47
CA VAL A 109 -19.83 -1.24 3.56
C VAL A 109 -21.33 -1.28 3.24
N GLU A 110 -21.71 -0.91 2.02
CA GLU A 110 -23.10 -0.94 1.56
C GLU A 110 -23.70 -2.35 1.58
N SER A 111 -22.91 -3.36 1.21
CA SER A 111 -23.31 -4.78 1.27
C SER A 111 -23.22 -5.39 2.68
N ARG A 112 -22.73 -4.63 3.67
CA ARG A 112 -22.50 -5.05 5.07
C ARG A 112 -21.50 -6.21 5.20
N GLU A 113 -20.54 -6.28 4.29
CA GLU A 113 -19.41 -7.21 4.37
C GLU A 113 -18.32 -6.72 5.32
N ILE A 114 -18.14 -5.40 5.42
CA ILE A 114 -17.26 -4.74 6.39
C ILE A 114 -18.01 -3.71 7.22
N GLY A 115 -17.49 -3.39 8.41
CA GLY A 115 -18.11 -2.41 9.31
C GLY A 115 -17.99 -0.97 8.82
N SER A 116 -16.80 -0.54 8.41
CA SER A 116 -16.54 0.81 7.89
C SER A 116 -15.22 0.90 7.12
N VAL A 117 -15.05 1.99 6.38
CA VAL A 117 -13.76 2.40 5.80
C VAL A 117 -13.15 3.51 6.66
N ALA A 118 -11.83 3.53 6.79
CA ALA A 118 -11.11 4.60 7.44
C ALA A 118 -11.04 5.87 6.58
N ASP A 119 -11.22 6.99 7.25
CA ASP A 119 -11.17 8.39 6.82
C ASP A 119 -9.90 9.10 7.32
#